data_AF-A0A093ZA04-F1
#
_entry.id   AF-A0A093ZA04-F1
#
_cell.length_a   1.000
_cell.length_b   1.000
_cell.length_c   1.000
_cell.angle_alpha   90.00
_cell.angle_beta   90.00
_cell.angle_gamma   90.00
#
_symmetry.space_group_name_H-M   'P 1'
#
loop_
_entity.id
_entity.type
_entity.pdbx_description
1 polymer ?
#
loop_
_entity_poly.entity_id
_entity_poly.type
_entity_poly.pdbx_seq_one_letter_code
_entity_poly.pdbx_strand_id
1 'polypeptide(L)'
;YSKPPVVTPLWNFPELPLLLVDTKQPKSTKAEVAKVGNLKEVHPEVTGALLNAIDQVTISAANLITSEKYDEDEEAGQAHLGKMMSINHGLLVALGVSHPRLERVRELVDHAGIGWTKLTGAGGGGCAITLLKPDVSKARLRKLEQDLDDEGYEKFETTLGGDGVGVLWPAVLKNGTDEDDEGGVEIDQEKFLNAVGNDGVERLVGVHGKDGERESWKFWRVDGH
;
A
#
# COMPACT_ATOMS: atom_id res chain seq x y z
N TYR A 1 18.65 -16.87 -8.03
CA TYR A 1 17.22 -17.12 -8.27
C TYR A 1 17.04 -17.39 -9.75
N SER A 2 16.54 -18.56 -10.15
CA SER A 2 16.45 -19.00 -11.56
C SER A 2 15.05 -19.40 -12.02
N LYS A 3 14.04 -19.32 -11.15
CA LYS A 3 12.63 -19.53 -11.51
C LYS A 3 11.90 -18.19 -11.51
N PRO A 4 11.02 -17.90 -12.50
CA PRO A 4 10.18 -16.72 -12.45
C PRO A 4 9.29 -16.75 -11.20
N PRO A 5 8.95 -15.58 -10.63
CA PRO A 5 8.06 -15.53 -9.49
C PRO A 5 6.70 -16.13 -9.86
N VAL A 6 6.15 -16.93 -8.96
CA VAL A 6 4.75 -17.35 -9.04
C VAL A 6 3.92 -16.22 -8.44
N VAL A 7 2.94 -15.73 -9.20
CA VAL A 7 2.00 -14.72 -8.74
C VAL A 7 0.64 -15.40 -8.59
N THR A 8 0.09 -15.35 -7.38
CA THR A 8 -1.26 -15.85 -7.09
C THR A 8 -2.12 -14.67 -6.66
N PRO A 9 -3.10 -14.25 -7.47
CA PRO A 9 -4.01 -13.18 -7.09
C PRO A 9 -4.93 -13.62 -5.95
N LEU A 10 -5.18 -12.71 -5.01
CA LEU A 10 -6.24 -12.84 -4.02
C LEU A 10 -7.45 -12.07 -4.54
N TRP A 11 -8.39 -12.77 -5.17
CA TRP A 11 -9.54 -12.14 -5.82
C TRP A 11 -10.51 -11.49 -4.83
N ASN A 12 -10.65 -12.11 -3.65
CA ASN A 12 -11.43 -11.60 -2.54
C ASN A 12 -10.45 -11.08 -1.48
N PHE A 13 -10.10 -9.80 -1.58
CA PHE A 13 -9.22 -9.13 -0.63
C PHE A 13 -10.01 -8.03 0.10
N PRO A 14 -9.95 -7.96 1.44
CA PRO A 14 -10.69 -6.99 2.23
C PRO A 14 -10.14 -5.57 2.04
N GLU A 15 -10.99 -4.58 2.26
CA GLU A 15 -10.56 -3.20 2.31
C GLU A 15 -9.89 -2.89 3.65
N LEU A 16 -8.61 -2.50 3.58
CA LEU A 16 -7.82 -2.20 4.76
C LEU A 16 -7.50 -0.70 4.80
N PRO A 17 -7.95 0.03 5.84
CA PRO A 17 -7.61 1.43 6.00
C PRO A 17 -6.15 1.58 6.40
N LEU A 18 -5.36 2.17 5.50
CA LEU A 18 -3.93 2.36 5.69
C LEU A 18 -3.57 3.85 5.82
N LEU A 19 -2.68 4.13 6.77
CA LEU A 19 -1.89 5.36 6.78
C LEU A 19 -0.48 5.04 6.28
N LEU A 20 -0.11 5.62 5.14
CA LEU A 20 1.24 5.58 4.60
C LEU A 20 2.00 6.83 5.06
N VAL A 21 3.20 6.65 5.58
CA VAL A 21 4.06 7.76 6.04
C VAL A 21 5.42 7.65 5.35
N ASP A 22 5.74 8.59 4.47
CA ASP A 22 7.10 8.76 3.95
C ASP A 22 7.96 9.46 4.99
N THR A 23 9.03 8.78 5.40
CA THR A 23 10.01 9.31 6.35
C THR A 23 10.79 10.50 5.79
N LYS A 24 10.73 10.73 4.47
CA LYS A 24 11.58 11.65 3.69
C LYS A 24 13.08 11.32 3.83
N GLN A 25 13.40 10.14 4.33
CA GLN A 25 14.75 9.63 4.44
C GLN A 25 15.14 8.96 3.11
N PRO A 26 16.17 9.48 2.41
CA PRO A 26 16.68 8.82 1.22
C PRO A 26 17.25 7.43 1.57
N LYS A 27 17.02 6.47 0.67
CA LYS A 27 17.45 5.08 0.82
C LYS A 27 18.01 4.53 -0.48
N SER A 28 18.85 3.50 -0.37
CA SER A 28 19.31 2.71 -1.51
C SER A 28 18.83 1.27 -1.36
N THR A 29 17.88 0.86 -2.20
CA THR A 29 17.39 -0.53 -2.23
C THR A 29 18.54 -1.52 -2.43
N LYS A 30 19.52 -1.17 -3.28
CA LYS A 30 20.71 -2.00 -3.50
C LYS A 30 21.53 -2.17 -2.20
N ALA A 31 21.69 -1.11 -1.41
CA ALA A 31 22.45 -1.16 -0.17
C ALA A 31 21.75 -2.01 0.90
N GLU A 32 20.44 -1.86 1.07
CA GLU A 32 19.68 -2.65 2.06
C GLU A 32 19.65 -4.15 1.68
N VAL A 33 19.46 -4.47 0.40
CA VAL A 33 19.55 -5.86 -0.08
C VAL A 33 20.96 -6.43 0.13
N ALA A 34 22.00 -5.65 -0.13
CA ALA A 34 23.39 -6.08 0.12
C ALA A 34 23.66 -6.30 1.62
N LYS A 35 23.08 -5.49 2.51
CA LYS A 35 23.18 -5.67 3.96
C LYS A 35 22.60 -7.03 4.39
N VAL A 36 21.40 -7.37 3.93
CA VAL A 36 20.77 -8.67 4.20
C VAL A 36 21.58 -9.82 3.59
N GLY A 37 22.10 -9.63 2.37
CA GLY A 37 22.98 -10.60 1.72
C GLY A 37 24.23 -10.90 2.55
N ASN A 38 24.93 -9.86 3.01
CA ASN A 38 26.09 -10.00 3.88
C ASN A 38 25.72 -10.65 5.23
N LEU A 39 24.59 -10.27 5.83
CA LEU A 39 24.12 -10.89 7.07
C LEU A 39 23.90 -12.40 6.90
N LYS A 40 23.34 -12.81 5.75
CA LYS A 40 23.16 -14.22 5.41
C LYS A 40 24.47 -14.97 5.20
N GLU A 41 25.47 -14.33 4.60
CA GLU A 41 26.80 -14.93 4.41
C GLU A 41 27.53 -15.14 5.74
N VAL A 42 27.48 -14.13 6.63
CA VAL A 42 28.18 -14.16 7.93
C VAL A 42 27.43 -15.02 8.96
N HIS A 43 26.09 -14.97 8.96
CA HIS A 43 25.23 -15.67 9.93
C HIS A 43 24.10 -16.43 9.21
N PRO A 44 24.40 -17.52 8.48
CA PRO A 44 23.44 -18.19 7.61
C PRO A 44 22.27 -18.83 8.37
N GLU A 45 22.51 -19.47 9.50
CA GLU A 45 21.46 -20.15 10.29
C GLU A 45 20.49 -19.13 10.91
N VAL A 46 21.02 -18.08 11.54
CA VAL A 46 20.22 -17.02 12.16
C VAL A 46 19.41 -16.27 11.10
N THR A 47 20.04 -15.85 10.01
CA THR A 47 19.35 -15.13 8.94
C THR A 47 18.32 -16.01 8.24
N GLY A 48 18.64 -17.29 8.04
CA GLY A 48 17.68 -18.28 7.53
C GLY A 48 16.46 -18.42 8.42
N ALA A 49 16.64 -18.51 9.75
CA ALA A 49 15.54 -18.58 10.70
C ALA A 49 14.66 -17.32 10.67
N LEU A 50 15.25 -16.12 10.57
CA LEU A 50 14.50 -14.86 10.43
C LEU A 50 13.66 -14.84 9.14
N LEU A 51 14.26 -15.22 8.00
CA LEU A 51 13.55 -15.27 6.72
C LEU A 51 12.41 -16.30 6.74
N ASN A 52 12.64 -17.47 7.34
CA ASN A 52 11.59 -18.48 7.53
C ASN A 52 10.47 -17.96 8.44
N ALA A 53 10.78 -17.21 9.49
CA ALA A 53 9.75 -16.60 10.33
C ALA A 53 8.91 -15.56 9.56
N ILE A 54 9.54 -14.75 8.70
CA ILE A 54 8.82 -13.80 7.83
C ILE A 54 7.89 -14.54 6.85
N ASP A 55 8.34 -15.66 6.29
CA ASP A 55 7.52 -16.53 5.44
C ASP A 55 6.29 -17.05 6.20
N GLN A 56 6.47 -17.57 7.42
CA GLN A 56 5.36 -18.04 8.25
C GLN A 56 4.38 -16.93 8.64
N VAL A 57 4.87 -15.72 8.94
CA VAL A 57 4.02 -14.55 9.19
C VAL A 57 3.19 -14.20 7.95
N THR A 58 3.79 -14.28 6.76
CA THR A 58 3.11 -13.98 5.49
C THR A 58 2.05 -15.03 5.16
N ILE A 59 2.36 -16.31 5.35
CA ILE A 59 1.40 -17.43 5.17
C ILE A 59 0.24 -17.29 6.17
N SER A 60 0.53 -16.96 7.44
CA SER A 60 -0.50 -16.76 8.46
C SER A 60 -1.43 -15.59 8.09
N ALA A 61 -0.87 -14.47 7.62
CA ALA A 61 -1.66 -13.32 7.16
C ALA A 61 -2.51 -13.67 5.93
N ALA A 62 -1.95 -14.40 4.96
CA ALA A 62 -2.69 -14.85 3.78
C ALA A 62 -3.85 -15.77 4.15
N ASN A 63 -3.60 -16.79 4.98
CA ASN A 63 -4.64 -17.72 5.44
C ASN A 63 -5.74 -17.02 6.25
N LEU A 64 -5.39 -15.99 7.02
CA LEU A 64 -6.37 -15.18 7.74
C LEU A 64 -7.25 -14.42 6.75
N ILE A 65 -6.64 -13.64 5.86
CA ILE A 65 -7.33 -12.78 4.89
C ILE A 65 -8.23 -13.57 3.93
N THR A 66 -7.81 -14.78 3.54
CA THR A 66 -8.60 -15.63 2.62
C THR A 66 -9.59 -16.54 3.32
N SER A 67 -9.64 -16.54 4.66
CA SER A 67 -10.60 -17.36 5.38
C SER A 67 -12.01 -16.77 5.27
N GLU A 68 -13.02 -17.62 5.11
CA GLU A 68 -14.44 -17.21 5.13
C GLU A 68 -14.87 -16.56 6.46
N LYS A 69 -14.02 -16.65 7.49
CA LYS A 69 -14.25 -16.10 8.83
C LYS A 69 -13.63 -14.72 9.02
N TYR A 70 -12.89 -14.22 8.04
CA TYR A 70 -12.34 -12.88 8.11
C TYR A 70 -13.45 -11.88 7.85
N ASP A 71 -13.86 -11.20 8.90
CA ASP A 71 -14.71 -10.04 8.83
C ASP A 71 -13.82 -8.80 8.97
N GLU A 72 -13.81 -7.96 7.94
CA GLU A 72 -13.03 -6.72 7.93
C GLU A 72 -13.54 -5.70 8.95
N ASP A 73 -14.81 -5.79 9.34
CA ASP A 73 -15.43 -4.94 10.36
C ASP A 73 -15.18 -5.47 11.78
N GLU A 74 -14.68 -6.70 11.94
CA GLU A 74 -14.40 -7.28 13.26
C GLU A 74 -13.00 -6.89 13.75
N GLU A 75 -12.95 -6.22 14.92
CA GLU A 75 -11.71 -5.81 15.57
C GLU A 75 -10.73 -6.98 15.76
N ALA A 76 -11.23 -8.19 16.02
CA ALA A 76 -10.41 -9.38 16.21
C ALA A 76 -9.63 -9.77 14.94
N GLY A 77 -10.26 -9.67 13.77
CA GLY A 77 -9.64 -9.95 12.47
C GLY A 77 -8.53 -8.96 12.14
N GLN A 78 -8.83 -7.67 12.25
CA GLN A 78 -7.84 -6.60 12.05
C GLN A 78 -6.70 -6.66 13.07
N ALA A 79 -6.99 -6.97 14.34
CA ALA A 79 -5.98 -7.09 15.38
C ALA A 79 -5.00 -8.24 15.11
N HIS A 80 -5.47 -9.37 14.58
CA HIS A 80 -4.58 -10.46 14.20
C HIS A 80 -3.67 -10.06 13.04
N LEU A 81 -4.21 -9.43 11.98
CA LEU A 81 -3.41 -8.94 10.87
C LEU A 81 -2.39 -7.87 11.31
N GLY A 82 -2.82 -6.92 12.12
CA GLY A 82 -1.94 -5.89 12.70
C GLY A 82 -0.84 -6.47 13.60
N LYS A 83 -1.14 -7.54 14.34
CA LYS A 83 -0.12 -8.26 15.12
C LYS A 83 0.92 -8.91 14.20
N MET A 84 0.49 -9.51 13.09
CA MET A 84 1.40 -10.05 12.07
C MET A 84 2.28 -8.94 11.47
N MET A 85 1.73 -7.76 11.19
CA MET A 85 2.52 -6.61 10.74
C MET A 85 3.60 -6.20 11.75
N SER A 86 3.25 -6.13 13.03
CA SER A 86 4.17 -5.78 14.11
C SER A 86 5.30 -6.80 14.29
N ILE A 87 4.97 -8.10 14.20
CA ILE A 87 5.97 -9.18 14.26
C ILE A 87 6.90 -9.09 13.05
N ASN A 88 6.35 -8.90 11.85
CA ASN A 88 7.15 -8.76 10.63
C ASN A 88 8.11 -7.56 10.74
N HIS A 89 7.65 -6.43 11.27
CA HIS A 89 8.52 -5.28 11.53
C HIS A 89 9.69 -5.63 12.44
N GLY A 90 9.44 -6.31 13.57
CA GLY A 90 10.51 -6.76 14.47
C GLY A 90 11.53 -7.69 13.80
N LEU A 91 11.08 -8.59 12.92
CA LEU A 91 11.95 -9.45 12.12
C LEU A 91 12.79 -8.65 11.11
N LEU A 92 12.21 -7.63 10.47
CA LEU A 92 12.89 -6.73 9.55
C LEU A 92 13.92 -5.85 10.27
N VAL A 93 13.64 -5.41 11.50
CA VAL A 93 14.62 -4.75 12.37
C VAL A 93 15.79 -5.70 12.66
N ALA A 94 15.51 -6.96 12.97
CA ALA A 94 16.56 -7.98 13.21
C ALA A 94 17.41 -8.28 11.96
N LEU A 95 16.84 -8.14 10.76
CA LEU A 95 17.59 -8.21 9.49
C LEU A 95 18.44 -6.95 9.22
N GLY A 96 18.33 -5.91 10.06
CA GLY A 96 19.13 -4.71 9.99
C GLY A 96 18.66 -3.69 8.95
N VAL A 97 17.45 -3.86 8.39
CA VAL A 97 16.92 -3.00 7.33
C VAL A 97 16.02 -1.88 7.85
N SER A 98 15.86 -1.71 9.16
CA SER A 98 15.14 -0.54 9.68
C SER A 98 16.01 0.72 9.73
N HIS A 99 15.43 1.84 10.15
CA HIS A 99 16.07 3.14 10.29
C HIS A 99 15.44 3.91 11.47
N PRO A 100 16.20 4.75 12.21
CA PRO A 100 15.64 5.53 13.32
C PRO A 100 14.38 6.33 12.97
N ARG A 101 14.33 6.92 11.77
CA ARG A 101 13.12 7.63 11.30
C ARG A 101 11.91 6.72 11.10
N LEU A 102 12.10 5.45 10.72
CA LEU A 102 11.00 4.46 10.63
C LEU A 102 10.53 4.03 12.03
N GLU A 103 11.48 3.79 12.94
CA GLU A 103 11.16 3.46 14.33
C GLU A 103 10.40 4.60 15.03
N ARG A 104 10.75 5.84 14.72
CA ARG A 104 10.05 7.02 15.24
C ARG A 104 8.61 7.12 14.76
N VAL A 105 8.33 6.85 13.47
CA VAL A 105 6.95 6.78 12.96
C VAL A 105 6.15 5.70 13.70
N ARG A 106 6.75 4.50 13.85
CA ARG A 106 6.12 3.40 14.59
C ARG A 106 5.85 3.78 16.04
N GLU A 107 6.81 4.43 16.72
CA GLU A 107 6.67 4.91 18.10
C GLU A 107 5.50 5.89 18.24
N LEU A 108 5.39 6.89 17.35
CA LEU A 108 4.31 7.87 17.36
C LEU A 108 2.93 7.21 17.22
N VAL A 109 2.80 6.28 16.27
CA VAL A 109 1.56 5.52 16.05
C VAL A 109 1.22 4.64 17.25
N ASP A 110 2.20 3.89 17.77
CA ASP A 110 2.03 2.98 18.91
C ASP A 110 1.61 3.76 20.17
N HIS A 111 2.24 4.91 20.44
CA HIS A 111 1.89 5.79 21.57
C HIS A 111 0.50 6.40 21.45
N ALA A 112 0.09 6.77 20.24
CA ALA A 112 -1.27 7.25 20.00
C ALA A 112 -2.32 6.13 20.05
N GLY A 113 -1.89 4.87 20.00
CA GLY A 113 -2.73 3.69 20.03
C GLY A 113 -3.60 3.53 18.77
N ILE A 114 -3.16 4.11 17.65
CA ILE A 114 -3.97 4.30 16.43
C ILE A 114 -3.96 3.07 15.51
N GLY A 115 -2.88 2.30 15.50
CA GLY A 115 -2.74 1.24 14.51
C GLY A 115 -1.54 0.34 14.77
N TRP A 116 -1.21 -0.47 13.76
CA TRP A 116 -0.03 -1.30 13.74
C TRP A 116 0.85 -0.94 12.55
N THR A 117 2.08 -0.54 12.84
CA THR A 117 3.00 -0.02 11.83
C THR A 117 4.10 -1.02 11.49
N LYS A 118 4.43 -1.09 10.20
CA LYS A 118 5.66 -1.72 9.71
C LYS A 118 6.29 -0.89 8.58
N LEU A 119 7.60 -1.04 8.39
CA LEU A 119 8.24 -0.52 7.18
C LEU A 119 7.68 -1.19 5.91
N THR A 120 7.74 -0.50 4.78
CA THR A 120 7.37 -1.04 3.47
C THR A 120 8.49 -0.85 2.44
N GLY A 121 8.63 -1.80 1.52
CA GLY A 121 9.75 -1.87 0.58
C GLY A 121 11.06 -2.29 1.24
N ALA A 122 12.17 -1.69 0.80
CA ALA A 122 13.52 -2.12 1.16
C ALA A 122 13.96 -1.78 2.59
N GLY A 123 13.27 -0.85 3.26
CA GLY A 123 13.74 -0.28 4.54
C GLY A 123 14.85 0.76 4.38
N GLY A 124 15.57 1.07 5.45
CA GLY A 124 16.63 2.09 5.51
C GLY A 124 16.13 3.54 5.48
N GLY A 125 14.81 3.74 5.53
CA GLY A 125 14.13 5.01 5.26
C GLY A 125 12.88 4.76 4.43
N GLY A 126 12.55 5.67 3.50
CA GLY A 126 11.35 5.55 2.66
C GLY A 126 10.08 5.54 3.51
N CYS A 127 9.12 4.68 3.17
CA CYS A 127 7.80 4.71 3.80
C CYS A 127 7.58 3.61 4.86
N ALA A 128 6.72 3.92 5.82
CA ALA A 128 6.05 2.97 6.69
C ALA A 128 4.56 2.90 6.36
N ILE A 129 3.96 1.72 6.53
CA ILE A 129 2.51 1.51 6.44
C ILE A 129 1.97 1.22 7.82
N THR A 130 0.81 1.79 8.12
CA THR A 130 0.07 1.60 9.36
C THR A 130 -1.32 1.09 9.03
N LEU A 131 -1.69 -0.08 9.53
CA LEU A 131 -3.08 -0.54 9.55
C LEU A 131 -3.80 0.18 10.68
N LEU A 132 -4.79 1.01 10.35
CA LEU A 132 -5.57 1.75 11.33
C LEU A 132 -6.51 0.79 12.07
N LYS A 133 -6.66 0.99 13.38
CA LYS A 133 -7.66 0.28 14.16
C LYS A 133 -9.08 0.75 13.80
N PRO A 134 -10.11 -0.07 14.07
CA PRO A 134 -11.47 0.41 14.12
C PRO A 134 -11.62 1.52 15.17
N ASP A 135 -12.57 2.43 14.96
CA ASP A 135 -12.97 3.45 15.94
C ASP A 135 -11.87 4.41 16.43
N VAL A 136 -10.83 4.63 15.63
CA VAL A 136 -9.82 5.64 15.97
C VAL A 136 -10.48 7.02 16.00
N SER A 137 -10.47 7.66 17.18
CA SER A 137 -11.04 9.00 17.32
C SER A 137 -10.35 10.01 16.41
N LYS A 138 -11.13 10.85 15.71
CA LYS A 138 -10.61 11.95 14.86
C LYS A 138 -9.63 12.87 15.58
N ALA A 139 -9.80 13.06 16.90
CA ALA A 139 -8.90 13.88 17.70
C ALA A 139 -7.49 13.26 17.83
N ARG A 140 -7.40 11.92 17.98
CA ARG A 140 -6.11 11.20 18.02
C ARG A 140 -5.43 11.22 16.65
N LEU A 141 -6.17 10.98 15.57
CA LEU A 141 -5.62 11.06 14.20
C LEU A 141 -5.04 12.44 13.92
N ARG A 142 -5.81 13.51 14.15
CA ARG A 142 -5.32 14.89 13.96
C ARG A 142 -4.07 15.21 14.78
N LYS A 143 -3.99 14.70 16.01
CA LYS A 143 -2.79 14.88 16.83
C LYS A 143 -1.60 14.15 16.23
N LEU A 144 -1.75 12.89 15.83
CA LEU A 144 -0.70 12.14 15.15
C LEU A 144 -0.27 12.84 13.85
N GLU A 145 -1.22 13.32 13.05
CA GLU A 145 -0.94 14.06 11.82
C GLU A 145 -0.10 15.31 12.08
N GLN A 146 -0.37 16.03 13.16
CA GLN A 146 0.42 17.18 13.59
C GLN A 146 1.81 16.77 14.07
N ASP A 147 1.92 15.74 14.91
CA ASP A 147 3.20 15.21 15.38
C ASP A 147 4.07 14.74 14.19
N LEU A 148 3.45 14.17 13.15
CA LEU A 148 4.13 13.75 11.93
C LEU A 148 4.63 14.95 11.10
N ASP A 149 3.80 15.98 10.92
CA ASP A 149 4.15 17.19 10.17
C ASP A 149 5.29 17.96 10.87
N ASP A 150 5.24 18.07 12.20
CA ASP A 150 6.26 18.75 13.01
C ASP A 150 7.64 18.07 12.90
N GLU A 151 7.68 16.75 12.67
CA GLU A 151 8.91 15.97 12.44
C GLU A 151 9.32 15.84 10.96
N GLY A 152 8.61 16.55 10.07
CA GLY A 152 8.91 16.64 8.64
C GLY A 152 8.61 15.35 7.87
N TYR A 153 7.60 14.60 8.30
CA TYR A 153 7.10 13.43 7.58
C TYR A 153 6.03 13.82 6.57
N GLU A 154 5.82 13.00 5.55
CA GLU A 154 4.72 13.17 4.59
C GLU A 154 3.75 12.00 4.72
N LYS A 155 2.46 12.29 4.82
CA LYS A 155 1.40 11.31 5.05
C LYS A 155 0.49 11.16 3.84
N PHE A 156 0.03 9.94 3.61
CA PHE A 156 -0.98 9.60 2.62
C PHE A 156 -1.98 8.64 3.25
N GLU A 157 -3.24 9.03 3.30
CA GLU A 157 -4.32 8.13 3.68
C GLU A 157 -4.78 7.36 2.44
N THR A 158 -4.93 6.04 2.57
CA THR A 158 -5.33 5.19 1.46
C THR A 158 -6.01 3.92 1.96
N THR A 159 -6.74 3.27 1.06
CA THR A 159 -7.34 1.95 1.32
C THR A 159 -6.62 0.93 0.46
N LEU A 160 -6.07 -0.13 1.08
CA LEU A 160 -5.57 -1.29 0.35
C LEU A 160 -6.73 -2.24 0.05
N GLY A 161 -6.70 -2.90 -1.11
CA GLY A 161 -7.80 -3.76 -1.56
C GLY A 161 -8.88 -3.00 -2.34
N GLY A 162 -8.66 -1.71 -2.59
CA GLY A 162 -9.53 -0.92 -3.46
C GLY A 162 -9.56 -1.42 -4.90
N ASP A 163 -10.53 -0.92 -5.65
CA ASP A 163 -10.80 -1.37 -7.00
C ASP A 163 -9.67 -1.05 -7.97
N GLY A 164 -9.49 -1.95 -8.95
CA GLY A 164 -8.57 -1.73 -10.05
C GLY A 164 -9.14 -0.75 -11.06
N VAL A 165 -8.25 -0.14 -11.85
CA VAL A 165 -8.65 0.68 -13.00
C VAL A 165 -9.20 -0.23 -14.11
N GLY A 166 -10.42 0.07 -14.57
CA GLY A 166 -11.05 -0.54 -15.72
C GLY A 166 -11.43 0.51 -16.76
N VAL A 167 -11.41 0.12 -18.04
CA VAL A 167 -11.90 0.95 -19.14
C VAL A 167 -12.93 0.17 -19.93
N LEU A 168 -14.08 0.80 -20.22
CA LEU A 168 -15.04 0.23 -21.16
C LEU A 168 -14.45 0.35 -22.56
N TRP A 169 -14.27 -0.79 -23.24
CA TRP A 169 -13.76 -0.82 -24.60
C TRP A 169 -14.91 -0.71 -25.62
N PRO A 170 -14.81 0.18 -26.63
CA PRO A 170 -13.70 1.11 -26.90
C PRO A 170 -13.69 2.32 -25.96
N ALA A 171 -12.48 2.76 -25.58
CA ALA A 171 -12.23 3.83 -24.59
C ALA A 171 -12.50 5.22 -25.18
N VAL A 172 -13.76 5.50 -25.44
CA VAL A 172 -14.24 6.71 -26.11
C VAL A 172 -14.82 7.67 -25.08
N LEU A 173 -14.22 8.86 -24.95
CA LEU A 173 -14.74 9.92 -24.09
C LEU A 173 -15.74 10.81 -24.83
N LYS A 174 -16.84 11.12 -24.15
CA LYS A 174 -17.76 12.19 -24.53
C LYS A 174 -17.63 13.29 -23.48
N ASN A 175 -17.13 14.47 -23.88
CA ASN A 175 -16.78 15.58 -23.00
C ASN A 175 -17.72 16.80 -23.11
N GLY A 176 -18.93 16.62 -23.65
CA GLY A 176 -19.89 17.69 -23.94
C GLY A 176 -19.50 18.60 -25.10
N THR A 177 -18.63 18.13 -26.00
CA THR A 177 -18.09 18.89 -27.15
C THR A 177 -18.74 18.48 -28.46
N ASP A 178 -18.62 19.29 -29.51
CA ASP A 178 -19.12 18.96 -30.86
C ASP A 178 -18.54 17.61 -31.38
N GLU A 179 -17.35 17.22 -30.91
CA GLU A 179 -16.71 15.92 -31.20
C GLU A 179 -17.46 14.71 -30.60
N ASP A 180 -18.34 14.91 -29.61
CA ASP A 180 -19.15 13.86 -28.99
C ASP A 180 -20.24 13.34 -29.94
N ASP A 181 -20.77 14.24 -30.78
CA ASP A 181 -21.76 13.93 -31.81
C ASP A 181 -21.13 13.13 -32.97
N GLU A 182 -19.80 13.22 -33.13
CA GLU A 182 -18.99 12.45 -34.08
C GLU A 182 -18.41 11.17 -33.46
N GLY A 183 -18.90 10.76 -32.29
CA GLY A 183 -18.55 9.50 -31.68
C GLY A 183 -17.50 9.58 -30.58
N GLY A 184 -17.07 10.76 -30.15
CA GLY A 184 -16.21 10.99 -28.97
C GLY A 184 -14.71 10.78 -29.21
N VAL A 185 -13.89 11.17 -28.22
CA VAL A 185 -12.42 11.12 -28.30
C VAL A 185 -11.90 9.79 -27.75
N GLU A 186 -11.29 8.99 -28.61
CA GLU A 186 -10.58 7.77 -28.20
C GLU A 186 -9.28 8.10 -27.45
N ILE A 187 -9.05 7.44 -26.31
CA ILE A 187 -7.77 7.52 -25.59
C ILE A 187 -6.90 6.33 -25.98
N ASP A 188 -5.90 6.59 -26.81
CA ASP A 188 -4.89 5.62 -27.17
C ASP A 188 -3.70 5.62 -26.18
N GLN A 189 -2.80 4.64 -26.36
CA GLN A 189 -1.60 4.48 -25.55
C GLN A 189 -0.67 5.70 -25.62
N GLU A 190 -0.58 6.36 -26.77
CA GLU A 190 0.33 7.49 -26.98
C GLU A 190 -0.13 8.72 -26.17
N LYS A 191 -1.44 9.01 -26.17
CA LYS A 191 -2.03 10.05 -25.33
C LYS A 191 -1.76 9.81 -23.85
N PHE A 192 -1.90 8.56 -23.39
CA PHE A 192 -1.63 8.19 -22.00
C PHE A 192 -0.16 8.39 -21.61
N LEU A 193 0.77 7.93 -22.44
CA LEU A 193 2.21 8.05 -22.18
C LEU A 193 2.70 9.51 -22.21
N ASN A 194 2.02 10.39 -22.95
CA ASN A 194 2.34 11.81 -23.04
C ASN A 194 1.66 12.67 -21.97
N ALA A 195 0.85 12.08 -21.09
CA ALA A 195 0.21 12.80 -19.99
C ALA A 195 1.26 13.28 -18.96
N VAL A 196 1.27 14.58 -18.67
CA VAL A 196 2.26 15.17 -17.77
C VAL A 196 1.80 15.08 -16.32
N GLY A 197 2.43 14.18 -15.57
CA GLY A 197 2.21 13.98 -14.13
C GLY A 197 0.82 13.43 -13.79
N ASN A 198 0.55 13.29 -12.49
CA ASN A 198 -0.70 12.71 -12.00
C ASN A 198 -1.92 13.54 -12.45
N ASP A 199 -1.84 14.87 -12.38
CA ASP A 199 -2.94 15.73 -12.83
C ASP A 199 -3.19 15.62 -14.35
N GLY A 200 -2.16 15.36 -15.14
CA GLY A 200 -2.28 15.14 -16.58
C GLY A 200 -3.01 13.84 -16.88
N VAL A 201 -2.64 12.77 -16.16
CA VAL A 201 -3.32 11.48 -16.24
C VAL A 201 -4.77 11.64 -15.76
N GLU A 202 -5.03 12.31 -14.64
CA GLU A 202 -6.38 12.53 -14.13
C GLU A 202 -7.26 13.35 -15.09
N ARG A 203 -6.70 14.39 -15.74
CA ARG A 203 -7.45 15.12 -16.79
C ARG A 203 -7.78 14.23 -17.99
N LEU A 204 -6.84 13.37 -18.38
CA LEU A 204 -6.97 12.52 -19.56
C LEU A 204 -7.93 11.36 -19.32
N VAL A 205 -7.75 10.60 -18.24
CA VAL A 205 -8.43 9.33 -17.96
C VAL A 205 -9.21 9.31 -16.64
N GLY A 206 -9.19 10.40 -15.88
CA GLY A 206 -9.87 10.47 -14.58
C GLY A 206 -11.37 10.22 -14.72
N VAL A 207 -11.95 9.70 -13.63
CA VAL A 207 -13.38 9.37 -13.55
C VAL A 207 -14.27 10.61 -13.51
N HIS A 208 -13.71 11.79 -13.25
CA HIS A 208 -14.43 13.06 -13.24
C HIS A 208 -13.98 13.95 -14.41
N GLY A 209 -14.92 14.29 -15.29
CA GLY A 209 -14.77 15.29 -16.34
C GLY A 209 -15.23 16.68 -15.88
N LYS A 210 -15.29 17.64 -16.81
CA LYS A 210 -15.77 19.00 -16.51
C LYS A 210 -17.23 19.04 -16.03
N ASP A 211 -18.06 18.10 -16.47
CA ASP A 211 -19.51 18.11 -16.24
C ASP A 211 -20.03 16.92 -15.38
N GLY A 212 -19.14 16.13 -14.76
CA GLY A 212 -19.53 15.02 -13.88
C GLY A 212 -18.71 13.75 -14.07
N GLU A 213 -19.24 12.60 -13.62
CA GLU A 213 -18.60 11.30 -13.81
C GLU A 213 -18.59 10.91 -15.30
N ARG A 214 -17.42 10.48 -15.80
CA ARG A 214 -17.25 9.97 -17.17
C ARG A 214 -17.70 8.52 -17.24
N GLU A 215 -18.60 8.18 -18.16
CA GLU A 215 -19.16 6.83 -18.27
C GLU A 215 -18.12 5.77 -18.68
N SER A 216 -17.09 6.14 -19.44
CA SER A 216 -16.15 5.20 -20.09
C SER A 216 -15.06 4.66 -19.17
N TRP A 217 -14.81 5.32 -18.03
CA TRP A 217 -13.86 4.85 -17.01
C TRP A 217 -14.63 4.36 -15.80
N LYS A 218 -14.31 3.15 -15.37
CA LYS A 218 -14.95 2.50 -14.23
C LYS A 218 -13.90 1.88 -13.34
N PHE A 219 -14.21 1.85 -12.06
CA PHE A 219 -13.48 1.00 -11.13
C PHE A 219 -14.07 -0.40 -11.21
N TRP A 220 -13.21 -1.41 -11.19
CA TRP A 220 -13.64 -2.79 -11.27
C TRP A 220 -12.99 -3.64 -10.18
N ARG A 221 -13.83 -4.45 -9.55
CA ARG A 221 -13.45 -5.56 -8.68
C ARG A 221 -13.93 -6.84 -9.35
N VAL A 222 -13.12 -7.89 -9.30
CA VAL A 222 -13.59 -9.21 -9.68
C VAL A 222 -14.59 -9.61 -8.61
N ASP A 223 -15.87 -9.69 -8.95
CA ASP A 223 -16.86 -10.22 -8.00
C ASP A 223 -16.44 -11.64 -7.61
N GLY A 224 -16.14 -11.83 -6.32
CA GLY A 224 -15.96 -13.15 -5.75
C GLY A 224 -17.26 -13.94 -5.84
N HIS A 225 -17.25 -15.04 -6.59
CA HIS A 225 -18.27 -16.07 -6.44
C HIS A 225 -18.13 -16.78 -5.10
#